data_AF-A0A5M9ZKT6-F1
#
_entry.id   AF-A0A5M9ZKT6-F1
#
_cell.length_a   1.000
_cell.length_b   1.000
_cell.length_c   1.000
_cell.angle_alpha   90.00
_cell.angle_beta   90.00
_cell.angle_gamma   90.00
#
_symmetry.space_group_name_H-M   'P 1'
#
loop_
_entity.id
_entity.type
_entity.pdbx_description
1 polymer ?
#
loop_
_entity_poly.entity_id
_entity_poly.type
_entity_poly.pdbx_seq_one_letter_code
_entity_poly.pdbx_strand_id
1 'polypeptide(L)'
;MPEQLLERIAAAHRAGRSATEIAHAAGLEPAVVRGAIVADRDRRLGPVADAVFLAPPAAVVAALTGAPAPDAPARRTHNRRH
;
A
#
# COMPACT_ATOMS: atom_id res chain seq x y z
N MET A 1 0.67 22.53 -2.18
CA MET A 1 -0.31 22.03 -3.18
C MET A 1 -1.55 22.91 -3.11
N PRO A 2 -2.09 23.39 -4.25
CA PRO A 2 -3.35 24.13 -4.25
C PRO A 2 -4.51 23.25 -3.77
N GLU A 3 -5.40 23.77 -2.93
CA GLU A 3 -6.50 22.97 -2.31
C GLU A 3 -7.39 22.28 -3.35
N GLN A 4 -7.67 22.96 -4.46
CA GLN A 4 -8.45 22.41 -5.57
C GLN A 4 -7.84 21.11 -6.15
N LEU A 5 -6.51 21.01 -6.19
CA LEU A 5 -5.84 19.80 -6.66
C LEU A 5 -5.97 18.66 -5.64
N LEU A 6 -5.84 18.98 -4.35
CA LEU A 6 -5.99 18.03 -3.26
C LEU A 6 -7.40 17.44 -3.26
N GLU A 7 -8.41 18.30 -3.43
CA GLU A 7 -9.82 17.91 -3.46
C GLU A 7 -10.16 17.05 -4.69
N ARG A 8 -9.56 17.36 -5.86
CA ARG A 8 -9.68 16.50 -7.06
C ARG A 8 -9.06 15.11 -6.86
N ILE A 9 -7.87 15.04 -6.24
CA ILE A 9 -7.21 13.78 -5.92
C ILE A 9 -8.07 12.97 -4.94
N ALA A 10 -8.55 13.61 -3.88
CA ALA A 10 -9.40 12.98 -2.87
C ALA A 10 -10.74 12.49 -3.46
N ALA A 11 -11.38 13.28 -4.32
CA ALA A 11 -12.60 12.87 -5.02
C ALA A 11 -12.37 11.64 -5.92
N ALA A 12 -11.29 11.63 -6.69
CA ALA A 12 -10.95 10.49 -7.56
C ALA A 12 -10.66 9.22 -6.75
N HIS A 13 -9.96 9.35 -5.62
CA HIS A 13 -9.69 8.23 -4.73
C HIS A 13 -10.97 7.68 -4.06
N ARG A 14 -11.87 8.57 -3.60
CA ARG A 14 -13.18 8.18 -3.06
C ARG A 14 -14.08 7.48 -4.10
N ALA A 15 -13.90 7.82 -5.38
CA ALA A 15 -14.56 7.12 -6.49
C ALA A 15 -13.94 5.75 -6.82
N GLY A 16 -12.95 5.29 -6.03
CA GLY A 16 -12.35 3.96 -6.17
C GLY A 16 -11.11 3.90 -7.05
N ARG A 17 -10.59 5.03 -7.55
CA ARG A 17 -9.35 5.03 -8.32
C ARG A 17 -8.13 4.89 -7.42
N SER A 18 -7.16 4.08 -7.84
CA SER A 18 -5.90 3.88 -7.12
C SER A 18 -5.00 5.12 -7.23
N ALA A 19 -4.06 5.26 -6.28
CA ALA A 19 -3.09 6.36 -6.30
C ALA A 19 -2.27 6.39 -7.60
N THR A 20 -1.94 5.22 -8.15
CA THR A 20 -1.17 5.10 -9.41
C THR A 20 -1.98 5.57 -10.62
N GLU A 21 -3.26 5.21 -10.71
CA GLU A 21 -4.13 5.67 -11.80
C GLU A 21 -4.36 7.18 -11.75
N ILE A 22 -4.51 7.73 -10.54
CA ILE A 22 -4.66 9.18 -10.35
C ILE A 22 -3.36 9.90 -10.71
N ALA A 23 -2.20 9.37 -10.29
CA ALA A 23 -0.88 9.90 -10.60
C ALA A 23 -0.64 9.96 -12.12
N HIS A 24 -0.90 8.85 -12.81
CA HIS A 24 -0.79 8.77 -14.26
C HIS A 24 -1.71 9.77 -14.97
N ALA A 25 -2.99 9.86 -14.57
CA ALA A 25 -3.95 10.77 -15.19
C ALA A 25 -3.63 12.25 -14.95
N ALA A 26 -2.95 12.59 -13.86
CA ALA A 26 -2.60 13.95 -13.48
C ALA A 26 -1.16 14.35 -13.88
N GLY A 27 -0.35 13.42 -14.39
CA GLY A 27 1.08 13.65 -14.64
C GLY A 27 1.87 13.95 -13.36
N LEU A 28 1.46 13.35 -12.24
CA LEU A 28 2.06 13.57 -10.92
C LEU A 28 2.84 12.33 -10.47
N GLU A 29 3.81 12.55 -9.58
CA GLU A 29 4.50 11.46 -8.89
C GLU A 29 3.55 10.69 -7.94
N PRO A 30 3.56 9.35 -7.92
CA PRO A 30 2.70 8.56 -7.03
C PRO A 30 2.84 8.89 -5.55
N ALA A 31 4.05 9.24 -5.09
CA ALA A 31 4.30 9.63 -3.71
C ALA A 31 3.51 10.90 -3.31
N VAL A 32 3.39 11.85 -4.23
CA VAL A 32 2.64 13.10 -4.03
C VAL A 32 1.15 12.83 -3.89
N VAL A 33 0.60 11.96 -4.73
CA VAL A 33 -0.81 11.55 -4.67
C VAL A 33 -1.10 10.80 -3.37
N ARG A 34 -0.18 9.92 -2.93
CA ARG A 34 -0.29 9.19 -1.67
C ARG A 34 -0.35 10.16 -0.47
N GLY A 35 0.53 11.16 -0.46
CA GLY A 35 0.53 12.20 0.58
C GLY A 35 -0.78 12.99 0.61
N ALA A 36 -1.34 13.34 -0.54
CA ALA A 36 -2.62 14.04 -0.64
C ALA A 36 -3.80 13.20 -0.11
N ILE A 37 -3.84 11.90 -0.40
CA ILE A 37 -4.87 10.98 0.10
C ILE A 37 -4.79 10.85 1.63
N VAL A 38 -3.57 10.73 2.17
CA VAL A 38 -3.35 10.66 3.62
C VAL A 38 -3.80 11.97 4.29
N ALA A 39 -3.43 13.12 3.73
CA ALA A 39 -3.84 14.42 4.26
C ALA A 39 -5.37 14.63 4.26
N ASP A 40 -6.07 14.24 3.17
CA ASP A 40 -7.54 14.27 3.14
C ASP A 40 -8.16 13.34 4.18
N ARG A 41 -7.64 12.11 4.30
CA ARG A 41 -8.12 11.15 5.30
C ARG A 41 -7.93 11.70 6.71
N ASP A 42 -6.75 12.20 7.03
CA ASP A 42 -6.43 12.70 8.37
C ASP A 42 -7.27 13.93 8.72
N ARG A 43 -7.60 14.79 7.74
CA ARG A 43 -8.56 15.89 7.91
C ARG A 43 -9.97 15.39 8.23
N ARG A 44 -10.41 14.30 7.61
CA ARG A 44 -11.79 13.78 7.73
C ARG A 44 -12.01 12.88 8.94
N LEU A 45 -11.02 12.09 9.31
CA LEU A 45 -11.14 11.04 10.32
C LEU A 45 -10.26 11.30 11.55
N GLY A 46 -9.49 12.40 11.53
CA GLY A 46 -8.41 12.63 12.48
C GLY A 46 -7.12 11.90 12.07
N PRO A 47 -5.97 12.30 12.62
CA PRO A 47 -4.70 11.65 12.35
C PRO A 47 -4.75 10.19 12.78
N VAL A 48 -4.60 9.28 11.82
CA VAL A 48 -4.49 7.85 12.10
C VAL A 48 -3.03 7.54 12.40
N ALA A 49 -2.71 7.30 13.68
CA ALA A 49 -1.34 7.02 14.14
C ALA A 49 -0.72 5.79 13.45
N ASP A 50 -1.54 4.83 13.03
CA ASP A 50 -1.12 3.57 12.42
C ASP A 50 -1.94 3.27 11.17
N ALA A 51 -1.82 4.11 10.15
CA ALA A 51 -2.11 3.63 8.81
C ALA A 51 -0.99 2.68 8.38
N VAL A 52 -0.96 1.49 8.97
CA VAL A 52 -0.21 0.38 8.43
C VAL A 52 -0.79 0.15 7.04
N PHE A 53 -0.08 0.61 6.01
CA PHE A 53 -0.26 0.06 4.69
C PHE A 53 0.08 -1.42 4.83
N LEU A 54 -0.94 -2.24 5.06
CA LEU A 54 -0.84 -3.68 4.97
C LEU A 54 -0.52 -3.94 3.51
N ALA A 55 0.77 -3.93 3.18
CA ALA A 55 1.23 -4.61 1.99
C ALA A 55 0.61 -6.01 2.06
N PRO A 56 -0.06 -6.49 0.99
CA PRO A 56 -0.62 -7.82 1.01
C PRO A 56 0.45 -8.78 1.50
N PRO A 57 0.12 -9.73 2.41
CA PRO A 57 1.11 -10.64 2.97
C PRO A 57 1.95 -11.21 1.83
N ALA A 58 3.26 -11.35 2.03
CA ALA A 58 4.15 -11.82 0.95
C ALA A 58 3.63 -13.12 0.30
N ALA A 59 2.91 -13.96 1.05
CA ALA A 59 2.19 -15.13 0.55
C ALA A 59 1.10 -14.82 -0.48
N VAL A 60 0.33 -13.74 -0.30
CA VAL A 60 -0.70 -13.27 -1.25
C VAL A 60 -0.05 -12.70 -2.52
N VAL A 61 1.05 -11.96 -2.39
CA VAL A 61 1.81 -11.46 -3.55
C VAL A 61 2.41 -12.63 -4.33
N ALA A 62 3.05 -13.58 -3.64
CA ALA A 62 3.60 -14.81 -4.20
C ALA A 62 2.55 -15.64 -4.95
N ALA A 63 1.35 -15.80 -4.38
CA ALA A 63 0.26 -16.52 -5.01
C ALA A 63 -0.26 -15.83 -6.30
N LEU A 64 -0.22 -14.50 -6.35
CA LEU A 64 -0.68 -13.71 -7.50
C LEU A 64 0.39 -13.55 -8.59
N THR A 65 1.67 -13.58 -8.23
CA THR A 65 2.80 -13.40 -9.17
C THR A 65 3.50 -14.70 -9.55
N GLY A 66 3.11 -15.84 -8.94
CA GLY A 66 3.77 -17.13 -9.12
C GLY A 66 5.17 -17.19 -8.50
N ALA A 67 5.57 -16.21 -7.68
CA ALA A 67 6.86 -16.20 -7.02
C ALA A 67 6.87 -17.18 -5.83
N PRO A 68 7.94 -17.95 -5.61
CA PRO A 68 8.02 -18.84 -4.45
C PRO A 68 8.09 -18.02 -3.16
N ALA A 69 7.30 -18.40 -2.15
CA ALA A 69 7.34 -17.77 -0.83
C ALA A 69 8.73 -17.94 -0.18
N PRO A 70 9.31 -16.88 0.43
CA PRO A 70 10.61 -16.98 1.06
C PRO A 70 10.52 -17.83 2.33
N ASP A 71 11.19 -18.99 2.25
CA ASP A 71 11.71 -19.85 3.31
C ASP A 71 10.83 -20.09 4.54
N ALA A 72 10.10 -21.21 4.48
CA ALA A 72 9.76 -21.96 5.68
C ALA A 72 11.05 -22.31 6.45
N PRO A 73 11.10 -22.17 7.79
CA PRO A 73 12.31 -22.49 8.55
C PRO A 73 12.68 -23.95 8.34
N ALA A 74 13.90 -24.17 7.83
CA ALA A 74 14.48 -25.49 7.64
C ALA A 74 14.33 -26.31 8.92
N ARG A 75 13.51 -27.37 8.86
CA ARG A 75 13.38 -28.35 9.94
C ARG A 75 14.76 -28.96 10.17
N ARG A 76 15.46 -28.52 11.21
CA ARG A 76 16.73 -29.08 11.67
C ARG A 76 16.47 -30.51 12.13
N THR A 77 16.73 -31.48 11.28
CA THR A 77 16.76 -32.91 11.61
C THR A 77 17.90 -33.17 12.60
N HIS A 78 17.59 -33.25 13.89
CA HIS A 78 18.53 -33.80 14.88
C HIS A 78 18.47 -35.33 14.80
N ASN A 79 19.36 -35.90 13.99
CA ASN A 79 19.68 -37.32 14.03
C ASN A 79 20.48 -37.59 15.32
N ARG A 80 19.81 -38.06 16.36
CA ARG A 80 20.46 -38.50 17.60
C ARG A 80 20.87 -39.97 17.40
N ARG A 81 22.13 -40.20 17.03
CA ARG A 81 22.76 -41.52 17.19
C ARG A 81 23.06 -41.73 18.68
N HIS A 82 22.53 -42.80 19.25
CA HIS A 82 23.12 -43.57 20.35
C HIS A 82 22.65 -45.01 20.23
#